data_AF-A0A4V1UX46-F1
#
_entry.id   AF-A0A4V1UX46-F1
#
_cell.length_a   1.000
_cell.length_b   1.000
_cell.length_c   1.000
_cell.angle_alpha   90.00
_cell.angle_beta   90.00
_cell.angle_gamma   90.00
#
_symmetry.space_group_name_H-M   'P 1'
#
loop_
_entity.id
_entity.type
_entity.pdbx_description
1 polymer ?
#
loop_
_entity_poly.entity_id
_entity_poly.type
_entity_poly.pdbx_seq_one_letter_code
_entity_poly.pdbx_strand_id
1 'polypeptide(L)'
;MSKNNYFYGLEGRNLFKIYAADLALNGAKIGSNIYNEQSARAAYGHQGLIGFFLARIVAKKVVAKRIEQEAKYDALEPGSPPFREGDKANFVLNGSEVLDATVKPKATGFKGAFSAGATIEFKLSTGKKRKFLLIEDQNVTFVKNLVSGVVPNTQVAS
;
A
#
# COMPACT_ATOMS: atom_id res chain seq x y z
N MET A 1 -8.56 15.74 -10.60
CA MET A 1 -8.56 15.06 -9.29
C MET A 1 -7.39 15.55 -8.45
N SER A 2 -7.57 15.71 -7.14
CA SER A 2 -6.47 16.09 -6.23
C SER A 2 -5.44 14.96 -6.19
N LYS A 3 -4.18 15.27 -6.53
CA LYS A 3 -3.04 14.33 -6.43
C LYS A 3 -2.80 13.81 -5.01
N ASN A 4 -3.53 14.27 -4.00
CA ASN A 4 -3.29 13.98 -2.59
C ASN A 4 -4.25 12.94 -1.98
N ASN A 5 -5.17 12.36 -2.76
CA ASN A 5 -6.17 11.42 -2.26
C ASN A 5 -5.71 9.96 -2.39
N TYR A 6 -4.56 9.62 -1.80
CA TYR A 6 -4.05 8.26 -1.83
C TYR A 6 -3.38 7.84 -0.52
N PHE A 7 -3.20 6.54 -0.35
CA PHE A 7 -2.33 5.95 0.67
C PHE A 7 -1.57 4.76 0.08
N TYR A 8 -0.48 4.35 0.72
CA TYR A 8 0.29 3.18 0.32
C TYR A 8 -0.04 1.97 1.18
N GLY A 9 -0.20 0.81 0.55
CA GLY A 9 -0.53 -0.43 1.23
C GLY A 9 0.23 -1.62 0.65
N LEU A 10 0.79 -2.46 1.52
CA LEU A 10 1.41 -3.72 1.15
C LEU A 10 0.44 -4.88 1.39
N GLU A 11 0.11 -5.64 0.35
CA GLU A 11 -0.69 -6.88 0.44
C GLU A 11 0.17 -8.05 -0.05
N GLY A 12 0.53 -8.95 0.88
CA GLY A 12 1.51 -10.00 0.61
C GLY A 12 2.87 -9.41 0.22
N ARG A 13 3.28 -9.60 -1.04
CA ARG A 13 4.54 -9.08 -1.59
C ARG A 13 4.37 -7.86 -2.47
N ASN A 14 3.14 -7.41 -2.72
CA ASN A 14 2.84 -6.35 -3.67
C ASN A 14 2.65 -5.02 -2.94
N LEU A 15 3.37 -3.99 -3.38
CA LEU A 15 3.17 -2.62 -2.91
C LEU A 15 2.18 -1.90 -3.83
N PHE A 16 1.15 -1.34 -3.23
CA PHE A 16 0.13 -0.55 -3.91
C PHE A 16 0.18 0.92 -3.50
N LYS A 17 -0.09 1.79 -4.47
CA LYS A 17 -0.61 3.14 -4.24
C LYS A 17 -2.12 3.09 -4.49
N ILE A 18 -2.89 3.40 -3.46
CA ILE A 18 -4.34 3.21 -3.43
C ILE A 18 -4.99 4.58 -3.42
N TYR A 19 -5.65 4.93 -4.52
CA TYR A 19 -6.36 6.19 -4.70
C TYR A 19 -7.81 6.06 -4.25
N ALA A 20 -8.32 7.06 -3.54
CA ALA A 20 -9.74 7.19 -3.23
C ALA A 20 -10.37 8.19 -4.23
N ALA A 21 -11.18 7.67 -5.15
CA ALA A 21 -11.80 8.45 -6.21
C ALA A 21 -13.14 7.83 -6.63
N ASP A 22 -14.11 8.67 -6.99
CA ASP A 22 -15.40 8.25 -7.58
C ASP A 22 -16.11 7.12 -6.84
N LEU A 23 -16.18 7.22 -5.50
CA LEU A 23 -16.78 6.21 -4.62
C LEU A 23 -16.13 4.82 -4.74
N ALA A 24 -14.87 4.76 -5.17
CA ALA A 24 -14.07 3.55 -5.27
C ALA A 24 -12.64 3.75 -4.74
N LEU A 25 -12.04 2.63 -4.32
CA LEU A 25 -10.63 2.53 -4.01
C LEU A 25 -9.92 1.84 -5.17
N ASN A 26 -9.01 2.58 -5.82
CA ASN A 26 -8.29 2.14 -7.00
C ASN A 26 -6.83 1.84 -6.60
N GLY A 27 -6.42 0.58 -6.61
CA GLY A 27 -5.07 0.17 -6.26
C GLY A 27 -4.19 -0.05 -7.48
N ALA A 28 -3.14 0.74 -7.63
CA ALA A 28 -2.07 0.52 -8.61
C ALA A 28 -0.89 -0.19 -7.94
N LYS A 29 -0.47 -1.33 -8.49
CA LYS A 29 0.75 -1.99 -8.05
C LYS A 29 1.96 -1.23 -8.57
N ILE A 30 2.69 -0.62 -7.65
CA ILE A 30 3.86 0.22 -7.95
C ILE A 30 5.17 -0.49 -7.60
N GLY A 31 5.14 -1.62 -6.90
CA GLY A 31 6.36 -2.33 -6.54
C GLY A 31 6.13 -3.58 -5.71
N SER A 32 7.16 -3.95 -4.95
CA SER A 32 7.13 -5.10 -4.05
C SER A 32 7.41 -4.69 -2.60
N ASN A 33 7.48 -5.67 -1.71
CA ASN A 33 7.90 -5.50 -0.31
C ASN A 33 9.31 -4.91 -0.12
N ILE A 34 10.10 -4.80 -1.19
CA ILE A 34 11.36 -4.05 -1.21
C ILE A 34 11.05 -2.68 -1.82
N TYR A 35 10.73 -1.71 -0.99
CA TYR A 35 10.21 -0.40 -1.43
C TYR A 35 11.12 0.78 -1.06
N ASN A 36 12.13 0.54 -0.23
CA ASN A 36 13.16 1.50 0.16
C ASN A 36 14.49 0.78 0.47
N GLU A 37 15.56 1.55 0.72
CA GLU A 37 16.85 0.94 1.06
C GLU A 37 16.79 0.11 2.35
N GLN A 38 15.97 0.49 3.33
CA GLN A 38 15.86 -0.21 4.60
C GLN A 38 15.29 -1.62 4.44
N SER A 39 14.21 -1.77 3.67
CA SER A 39 13.61 -3.06 3.34
C SER A 39 14.55 -3.93 2.47
N ALA A 40 15.30 -3.33 1.55
CA ALA A 40 16.33 -4.06 0.79
C ALA A 40 17.47 -4.55 1.68
N ARG A 41 17.95 -3.73 2.61
CA ARG A 41 18.98 -4.15 3.59
C ARG A 41 18.47 -5.25 4.51
N ALA A 42 17.21 -5.19 4.94
CA ALA A 42 16.61 -6.28 5.72
C ALA A 42 16.50 -7.58 4.91
N ALA A 43 16.18 -7.50 3.61
CA ALA A 43 16.04 -8.66 2.75
C ALA A 43 17.39 -9.31 2.34
N TYR A 44 18.43 -8.50 2.11
CA TYR A 44 19.68 -8.94 1.49
C TYR A 44 20.93 -8.77 2.37
N GLY A 45 20.84 -7.99 3.47
CA GLY A 45 21.97 -7.62 4.32
C GLY A 45 22.58 -8.76 5.14
N HIS A 46 21.93 -9.93 5.20
CA HIS A 46 22.45 -11.11 5.89
C HIS A 46 23.57 -11.84 5.12
N GLN A 47 23.90 -11.45 3.89
CA GLN A 47 24.90 -12.11 3.03
C GLN A 47 26.33 -11.50 3.11
N GLY A 48 26.68 -10.85 4.22
CA GLY A 48 28.01 -10.25 4.43
C GLY A 48 28.28 -9.00 3.60
N LEU A 49 29.55 -8.55 3.53
CA LEU A 49 29.94 -7.29 2.85
C LEU A 49 29.61 -7.27 1.36
N ILE A 50 29.78 -8.40 0.67
CA ILE A 50 29.41 -8.54 -0.76
C ILE A 50 27.90 -8.42 -0.92
N GLY A 51 27.14 -9.10 -0.05
CA GLY A 51 25.69 -8.97 0.04
C GLY A 51 25.22 -7.54 0.30
N PHE A 52 25.94 -6.78 1.13
CA PHE A 52 25.63 -5.37 1.43
C PHE A 52 25.76 -4.44 0.21
N PHE A 53 26.82 -4.59 -0.59
CA PHE A 53 26.99 -3.77 -1.80
C PHE A 53 26.00 -4.18 -2.91
N LEU A 54 25.78 -5.47 -3.12
CA LEU A 54 24.76 -5.97 -4.05
C LEU A 54 23.35 -5.52 -3.63
N ALA A 55 23.03 -5.59 -2.34
CA ALA A 55 21.77 -5.10 -1.77
C ALA A 55 21.55 -3.63 -2.12
N ARG A 56 22.59 -2.79 -2.05
CA ARG A 56 22.49 -1.36 -2.37
C ARG A 56 22.21 -1.11 -3.85
N ILE A 57 22.86 -1.84 -4.74
CA ILE A 57 22.63 -1.72 -6.19
C ILE A 57 21.22 -2.21 -6.55
N VAL A 58 20.81 -3.36 -6.02
CA VAL A 58 19.47 -3.91 -6.23
C VAL A 58 18.41 -2.98 -5.65
N ALA A 59 18.63 -2.44 -4.44
CA ALA A 59 17.74 -1.46 -3.82
C ALA A 59 17.52 -0.26 -4.73
N LYS A 60 18.60 0.34 -5.25
CA LYS A 60 18.50 1.48 -6.17
C LYS A 60 17.69 1.14 -7.42
N LYS A 61 17.93 -0.02 -8.04
CA LYS A 61 17.18 -0.45 -9.23
C LYS A 61 15.70 -0.71 -8.93
N VAL A 62 15.41 -1.36 -7.81
CA VAL A 62 14.03 -1.67 -7.41
C VAL A 62 13.27 -0.39 -7.05
N VAL A 63 13.90 0.52 -6.29
CA VAL A 63 13.31 1.82 -5.94
C VAL A 63 13.13 2.69 -7.19
N ALA A 64 14.09 2.73 -8.11
CA ALA A 64 13.93 3.46 -9.36
C ALA A 64 12.77 2.93 -10.20
N LYS A 65 12.65 1.60 -10.35
CA LYS A 65 11.50 0.97 -11.01
C LYS A 65 10.18 1.30 -10.31
N ARG A 66 10.16 1.34 -8.97
CA ARG A 66 8.99 1.72 -8.20
C ARG A 66 8.56 3.16 -8.50
N ILE A 67 9.51 4.09 -8.49
CA ILE A 67 9.26 5.51 -8.81
C ILE A 67 8.76 5.67 -10.24
N GLU A 68 9.32 4.93 -11.20
CA GLU A 68 8.88 4.94 -12.60
C GLU A 68 7.43 4.42 -12.75
N GLN A 69 7.10 3.29 -12.11
CA GLN A 69 5.74 2.76 -12.11
C GLN A 69 4.76 3.71 -11.43
N GLU A 70 5.15 4.28 -10.30
CA GLU A 70 4.36 5.29 -9.59
C GLU A 70 4.08 6.50 -10.48
N ALA A 71 5.09 7.07 -11.13
CA ALA A 71 4.94 8.18 -12.07
C ALA A 71 4.04 7.82 -13.27
N LYS A 72 4.15 6.59 -13.78
CA LYS A 72 3.28 6.07 -14.84
C LYS A 72 1.81 6.09 -14.39
N TYR A 73 1.49 5.56 -13.21
CA TYR A 73 0.11 5.54 -12.72
C TYR A 73 -0.40 6.91 -12.29
N ASP A 74 0.47 7.78 -11.78
CA ASP A 74 0.12 9.17 -11.44
C ASP A 74 -0.27 10.00 -12.69
N ALA A 75 0.16 9.57 -13.89
CA ALA A 75 -0.22 10.18 -15.15
C ALA A 75 -1.55 9.63 -15.72
N LEU A 76 -2.10 8.57 -15.13
CA LEU A 76 -3.36 7.95 -15.56
C LEU A 76 -4.51 8.36 -14.65
N GLU A 77 -5.72 8.35 -15.20
CA GLU A 77 -6.93 8.51 -14.39
C GLU A 77 -7.18 7.23 -13.56
N PRO A 78 -7.35 7.33 -12.22
CA PRO A 78 -7.65 6.17 -11.39
C PRO A 78 -8.90 5.42 -11.86
N GLY A 79 -8.81 4.09 -11.97
CA GLY A 79 -9.94 3.25 -12.40
C GLY A 79 -10.18 3.21 -13.92
N SER A 80 -9.52 4.07 -14.71
CA SER A 80 -9.58 4.03 -16.18
C SER A 80 -9.12 2.66 -16.74
N PRO A 81 -9.54 2.26 -17.96
CA PRO A 81 -9.08 1.00 -18.55
C PRO A 81 -7.55 0.87 -18.60
N PRO A 82 -6.76 1.88 -19.02
CA PRO A 82 -5.29 1.80 -19.00
C PRO A 82 -4.71 1.60 -17.60
N PHE A 83 -5.36 2.14 -16.56
CA PHE A 83 -4.98 1.90 -15.17
C PHE A 83 -5.20 0.44 -14.79
N ARG A 84 -6.39 -0.10 -15.08
CA ARG A 84 -6.75 -1.49 -14.73
C ARG A 84 -5.93 -2.53 -15.47
N GLU A 85 -5.62 -2.27 -16.74
CA GLU A 85 -4.88 -3.19 -17.61
C GLU A 85 -3.36 -3.11 -17.41
N GLY A 86 -2.86 -2.08 -16.71
CA GLY A 86 -1.44 -1.85 -16.51
C GLY A 86 -0.68 -2.95 -15.74
N ASP A 87 -1.33 -3.62 -14.78
CA ASP A 87 -0.83 -4.81 -14.08
C ASP A 87 -2.02 -5.64 -13.60
N LYS A 88 -1.92 -6.98 -13.70
CA LYS A 88 -2.99 -7.92 -13.30
C LYS A 88 -3.35 -7.85 -11.81
N ALA A 89 -2.45 -7.34 -10.98
CA ALA A 89 -2.68 -7.16 -9.56
C ALA A 89 -3.40 -5.85 -9.24
N ASN A 90 -3.51 -4.92 -10.21
CA ASN A 90 -4.29 -3.71 -10.03
C ASN A 90 -5.74 -4.06 -9.74
N PHE A 91 -6.40 -3.21 -8.96
CA PHE A 91 -7.76 -3.47 -8.55
C PHE A 91 -8.58 -2.20 -8.48
N VAL A 92 -9.89 -2.38 -8.62
CA VAL A 92 -10.90 -1.40 -8.28
C VAL A 92 -11.78 -2.06 -7.23
N LEU A 93 -12.00 -1.36 -6.13
CA LEU A 93 -12.85 -1.81 -5.05
C LEU A 93 -13.93 -0.75 -4.85
N ASN A 94 -15.14 -1.03 -5.32
CA ASN A 94 -16.23 -0.09 -5.23
C ASN A 94 -16.71 0.02 -3.78
N GLY A 95 -17.08 1.21 -3.33
CA GLY A 95 -17.57 1.42 -1.96
C GLY A 95 -18.76 0.54 -1.61
N SER A 96 -19.64 0.26 -2.58
CA SER A 96 -20.78 -0.65 -2.42
C SER A 96 -20.39 -2.12 -2.18
N GLU A 97 -19.17 -2.52 -2.52
CA GLU A 97 -18.66 -3.88 -2.33
C GLU A 97 -17.98 -4.04 -0.95
N VAL A 98 -17.76 -2.95 -0.24
CA VAL A 98 -17.10 -2.93 1.07
C VAL A 98 -18.12 -2.70 2.17
N LEU A 99 -18.27 -3.69 3.06
CA LEU A 99 -19.20 -3.62 4.19
C LEU A 99 -18.64 -2.74 5.31
N ASP A 100 -17.37 -2.97 5.64
CA ASP A 100 -16.64 -2.20 6.65
C ASP A 100 -15.14 -2.11 6.30
N ALA A 101 -14.53 -1.05 6.80
CA ALA A 101 -13.09 -0.87 6.80
C ALA A 101 -12.59 -0.60 8.22
N THR A 102 -11.53 -1.27 8.63
CA THR A 102 -10.95 -1.11 9.96
C THR A 102 -9.48 -0.77 9.84
N VAL A 103 -9.09 0.41 10.31
CA VAL A 103 -7.69 0.82 10.41
C VAL A 103 -7.18 0.49 11.80
N LYS A 104 -6.18 -0.39 11.89
CA LYS A 104 -5.56 -0.82 13.15
C LYS A 104 -4.23 -0.08 13.30
N PRO A 105 -4.06 0.78 14.32
CA PRO A 105 -2.78 1.43 14.56
C PRO A 105 -1.71 0.40 14.90
N LYS A 106 -0.44 0.81 14.78
CA LYS A 106 0.69 0.02 15.22
C LYS A 106 0.57 -0.20 16.73
N ALA A 107 0.72 -1.45 17.19
CA ALA A 107 0.69 -1.76 18.61
C ALA A 107 1.85 -1.07 19.34
N THR A 108 1.54 -0.11 20.21
CA THR A 108 2.50 0.57 21.08
C THR A 108 2.86 -0.37 22.24
N GLY A 109 4.03 -1.02 22.17
CA GLY A 109 4.52 -1.88 23.27
C GLY A 109 5.45 -3.01 22.86
N PHE A 110 5.38 -3.47 21.61
CA PHE A 110 6.30 -4.50 21.11
C PHE A 110 7.62 -3.87 20.60
N LYS A 111 8.66 -3.88 21.45
CA LYS A 111 10.05 -3.49 21.11
C LYS A 111 10.77 -4.56 20.26
N GLY A 112 10.14 -5.02 19.19
CA GLY A 112 10.79 -5.91 18.20
C GLY A 112 11.11 -5.14 16.93
N ALA A 113 12.26 -5.41 16.32
CA ALA A 113 12.68 -4.86 15.01
C ALA A 113 11.70 -5.19 13.85
N PHE A 114 10.65 -5.96 14.14
CA PHE A 114 9.59 -6.40 13.23
C PHE A 114 8.18 -6.03 13.73
N SER A 115 8.04 -4.96 14.51
CA SER A 115 6.71 -4.44 14.87
C SER A 115 5.94 -4.12 13.58
N ALA A 116 4.94 -4.93 13.23
CA ALA A 116 4.10 -4.68 12.07
C ALA A 116 3.55 -3.25 12.18
N GLY A 117 3.78 -2.43 11.14
CA GLY A 117 3.19 -1.09 11.03
C GLY A 117 1.66 -1.12 11.13
N ALA A 118 1.05 0.07 11.09
CA ALA A 118 -0.42 0.16 11.06
C ALA A 118 -0.98 -0.66 9.88
N THR A 119 -2.19 -1.19 10.02
CA THR A 119 -2.83 -1.99 8.96
C THR A 119 -4.23 -1.48 8.66
N ILE A 120 -4.72 -1.71 7.46
CA ILE A 120 -6.11 -1.51 7.09
C ILE A 120 -6.70 -2.82 6.56
N GLU A 121 -7.87 -3.19 7.09
CA GLU A 121 -8.62 -4.38 6.69
C GLU A 121 -9.96 -3.96 6.10
N PHE A 122 -10.29 -4.47 4.91
CA PHE A 122 -11.57 -4.29 4.25
C PHE A 122 -12.33 -5.61 4.29
N LYS A 123 -13.58 -5.59 4.78
CA LYS A 123 -14.50 -6.72 4.67
C LYS A 123 -15.43 -6.50 3.49
N LEU A 124 -15.42 -7.46 2.57
CA LEU A 124 -16.18 -7.38 1.34
C LEU A 124 -17.56 -8.05 1.49
N SER A 125 -18.53 -7.62 0.68
CA SER A 125 -19.86 -8.24 0.60
C SER A 125 -19.81 -9.73 0.26
N THR A 126 -18.74 -10.17 -0.41
CA THR A 126 -18.45 -11.58 -0.72
C THR A 126 -18.01 -12.41 0.49
N GLY A 127 -17.85 -11.81 1.67
CA GLY A 127 -17.28 -12.44 2.86
C GLY A 127 -15.75 -12.52 2.86
N LYS A 128 -15.09 -12.17 1.75
CA LYS A 128 -13.63 -12.09 1.67
C LYS A 128 -13.11 -10.87 2.44
N LYS A 129 -11.85 -10.96 2.84
CA LYS A 129 -11.13 -9.87 3.49
C LYS A 129 -9.89 -9.49 2.69
N ARG A 130 -9.63 -8.20 2.58
CA ARG A 130 -8.36 -7.68 2.06
C ARG A 130 -7.64 -6.90 3.14
N LYS A 131 -6.36 -7.17 3.34
CA LYS A 131 -5.57 -6.57 4.41
C LYS A 131 -4.30 -5.97 3.82
N PHE A 132 -4.08 -4.71 4.14
CA PHE A 132 -2.89 -3.97 3.73
C PHE A 132 -2.10 -3.53 4.96
N LEU A 133 -0.78 -3.70 4.90
CA LEU A 133 0.15 -3.07 5.82
C LEU A 133 0.45 -1.66 5.30
N LEU A 134 0.20 -0.65 6.13
CA LEU A 134 0.52 0.74 5.84
C LEU A 134 2.03 0.93 6.03
N ILE A 135 2.70 1.37 4.98
CA ILE A 135 4.15 1.63 5.01
C ILE A 135 4.43 3.07 5.48
N GLU A 136 5.67 3.33 5.88
CA GLU A 136 6.22 4.68 6.15
C GLU A 136 5.49 5.49 7.24
N ASP A 137 4.96 4.81 8.27
CA ASP A 137 4.27 5.44 9.40
C ASP A 137 3.18 6.44 8.97
N GLN A 138 2.48 6.11 7.88
CA GLN A 138 1.34 6.91 7.40
C GLN A 138 0.35 7.19 8.52
N ASN A 139 -0.13 8.42 8.58
CA ASN A 139 -1.06 8.88 9.60
C ASN A 139 -2.38 8.10 9.50
N VAL A 140 -2.69 7.32 10.53
CA VAL A 140 -3.90 6.47 10.61
C VAL A 140 -5.19 7.28 10.48
N THR A 141 -5.24 8.47 11.08
CA THR A 141 -6.40 9.37 11.00
C THR A 141 -6.59 9.89 9.57
N PHE A 142 -5.50 10.22 8.87
CA PHE A 142 -5.55 10.58 7.46
C PHE A 142 -6.10 9.43 6.61
N VAL A 143 -5.54 8.22 6.75
CA VAL A 143 -6.01 7.04 6.01
C VAL A 143 -7.48 6.75 6.30
N LYS A 144 -7.89 6.82 7.58
CA LYS A 144 -9.29 6.66 7.96
C LYS A 144 -10.18 7.70 7.26
N ASN A 145 -9.82 8.98 7.30
CA ASN A 145 -10.64 10.04 6.71
C ASN A 145 -10.73 9.92 5.19
N LEU A 146 -9.62 9.57 4.54
CA LEU A 146 -9.56 9.32 3.11
C LEU A 146 -10.48 8.16 2.72
N VAL A 147 -10.39 7.03 3.43
CA VAL A 147 -11.20 5.83 3.15
C VAL A 147 -12.67 6.03 3.51
N SER A 148 -12.98 6.80 4.58
CA SER A 148 -14.36 7.16 4.95
C SER A 148 -15.12 7.87 3.83
N GLY A 149 -14.44 8.56 2.91
CA GLY A 149 -15.07 9.18 1.74
C GLY A 149 -15.60 8.18 0.71
N VAL A 150 -15.13 6.93 0.76
CA VAL A 150 -15.55 5.83 -0.14
C VAL A 150 -16.34 4.76 0.62
N VAL A 151 -15.92 4.45 1.84
CA VAL A 151 -16.51 3.42 2.71
C VAL A 151 -16.95 4.10 4.00
N PRO A 152 -18.23 4.52 4.13
CA PRO A 152 -18.70 5.28 5.27
C PRO A 152 -18.45 4.59 6.63
N ASN A 153 -18.56 3.26 6.66
CA ASN A 153 -18.32 2.41 7.83
C ASN A 153 -16.82 2.16 8.07
N THR A 154 -15.98 3.20 8.01
CA THR A 154 -14.56 3.12 8.32
C THR A 154 -14.28 3.52 9.76
N GLN A 155 -13.68 2.61 10.52
CA GLN A 155 -13.38 2.80 11.94
C GLN A 155 -11.87 2.62 12.23
N VAL A 156 -11.41 3.24 13.32
CA VAL A 156 -10.09 2.95 13.90
C VAL A 156 -10.28 1.94 15.02
N ALA A 157 -9.54 0.84 15.00
CA ALA A 157 -9.58 -0.13 16.09
C ALA A 157 -8.91 0.46 17.34
N SER A 158 -9.54 0.23 18.49
CA SER A 158 -9.01 0.57 19.81
C SER A 158 -7.79 -0.27 20.19
#